data_AF-A0A1M3QXV1-F1
#
_entry.id   AF-A0A1M3QXV1-F1
#
_cell.length_a   1.000
_cell.length_b   1.000
_cell.length_c   1.000
_cell.angle_alpha   90.00
_cell.angle_beta   90.00
_cell.angle_gamma   90.00
#
_symmetry.space_group_name_H-M   'P 1'
#
loop_
_entity.id
_entity.type
_entity.pdbx_description
1 polymer ?
#
loop_
_entity_poly.entity_id
_entity_poly.type
_entity_poly.pdbx_seq_one_letter_code
_entity_poly.pdbx_strand_id
1 'polypeptide(L)'
;MIGQYESISGDLYTYFNIAVRQNKLSCNCSVLFEQDWIIDETNVVHPDILITCDKIDPEGHITKPPALIVEIFSKSTQLKDRNTKFSLYEFCRVKYYLMADPDTHSMEVYELTDNKYKQIFTPFRFSLTETCQIDFDLKAAIQ
;
A
#
# COMPACT_ATOMS: atom_id res chain seq x y z
N MET A 1 -4.72 16.27 -12.53
CA MET A 1 -5.36 15.86 -13.82
C MET A 1 -5.32 14.35 -13.91
N ILE A 2 -6.26 13.69 -14.62
CA ILE A 2 -6.31 12.21 -14.74
C ILE A 2 -4.93 11.61 -15.09
N GLY A 3 -4.17 12.26 -15.98
CA GLY A 3 -2.83 11.80 -16.36
C GLY A 3 -1.77 11.80 -15.24
N GLN A 4 -1.88 12.65 -14.21
CA GLN A 4 -0.93 12.61 -13.08
C GLN A 4 -1.19 11.44 -12.14
N TYR A 5 -2.47 11.11 -11.93
CA TYR A 5 -2.88 9.94 -11.14
C TYR A 5 -2.42 8.65 -11.83
N GLU A 6 -2.68 8.52 -13.13
CA GLU A 6 -2.28 7.33 -13.89
C GLU A 6 -0.76 7.15 -13.91
N SER A 7 0.00 8.24 -14.06
CA SER A 7 1.47 8.19 -14.02
C SER A 7 1.99 7.71 -12.67
N ILE A 8 1.63 8.39 -11.57
CA ILE A 8 2.13 8.03 -10.24
C ILE A 8 1.72 6.62 -9.83
N SER A 9 0.52 6.17 -10.25
CA SER A 9 0.02 4.81 -10.03
C SER A 9 0.92 3.78 -10.70
N GLY A 10 1.24 4.00 -11.98
CA GLY A 10 2.14 3.13 -12.74
C GLY A 10 3.55 3.08 -12.16
N ASP A 11 4.08 4.23 -11.76
CA ASP A 11 5.43 4.35 -11.21
C ASP A 11 5.55 3.62 -9.86
N LEU A 12 4.62 3.87 -8.94
CA LEU A 12 4.59 3.22 -7.63
C LEU A 12 4.36 1.70 -7.76
N TYR A 13 3.42 1.26 -8.59
CA TYR A 13 3.17 -0.16 -8.83
C TYR A 13 4.42 -0.86 -9.39
N THR A 14 5.10 -0.23 -10.35
CA THR A 14 6.33 -0.74 -10.94
C THR A 14 7.46 -0.80 -9.92
N TYR A 15 7.65 0.26 -9.14
CA TYR A 15 8.66 0.35 -8.10
C TYR A 15 8.53 -0.79 -7.10
N PHE A 16 7.34 -0.97 -6.51
CA PHE A 16 7.11 -2.04 -5.54
C PHE A 16 7.28 -3.44 -6.14
N ASN A 17 6.84 -3.65 -7.39
CA ASN A 17 7.08 -4.91 -8.09
C ASN A 17 8.57 -5.23 -8.22
N ILE A 18 9.39 -4.24 -8.60
CA ILE A 18 10.83 -4.41 -8.71
C ILE A 18 11.44 -4.71 -7.33
N ALA A 19 11.09 -3.93 -6.31
CA ALA A 19 11.63 -4.07 -4.96
C ALA A 19 11.32 -5.44 -4.34
N VAL A 20 10.10 -5.94 -4.51
CA VAL A 20 9.70 -7.28 -4.04
C VAL A 20 10.41 -8.38 -4.84
N ARG A 21 10.51 -8.25 -6.17
CA ARG A 21 11.16 -9.26 -7.03
C ARG A 21 12.67 -9.35 -6.83
N GLN A 22 13.34 -8.24 -6.52
CA GLN A 22 14.77 -8.26 -6.21
C GLN A 22 15.07 -9.08 -4.94
N ASN A 23 14.10 -9.20 -4.04
CA ASN A 23 14.19 -9.96 -2.78
C ASN A 23 13.43 -11.30 -2.84
N LYS A 24 13.16 -11.84 -4.03
CA LYS A 24 12.24 -13.00 -4.23
C LYS A 24 12.60 -14.26 -3.43
N LEU A 25 13.87 -14.46 -3.06
CA LEU A 25 14.28 -15.59 -2.22
C LEU A 25 13.71 -15.52 -0.80
N SER A 26 13.47 -14.32 -0.27
CA SER A 26 12.93 -14.10 1.08
C SER A 26 11.55 -13.42 1.10
N CYS A 27 11.10 -12.93 -0.05
CA CYS A 27 9.82 -12.28 -0.28
C CYS A 27 8.89 -13.12 -1.17
N ASN A 28 7.97 -13.85 -0.56
CA ASN A 28 6.83 -14.47 -1.25
C ASN A 28 5.60 -13.56 -1.20
N CYS A 29 5.77 -12.30 -1.60
CA CYS A 29 4.70 -11.31 -1.62
C CYS A 29 4.30 -10.98 -3.06
N SER A 30 3.05 -10.59 -3.23
CA SER A 30 2.46 -10.17 -4.50
C SER A 30 2.03 -8.72 -4.37
N VAL A 31 2.39 -7.90 -5.36
CA VAL A 31 1.94 -6.52 -5.51
C VAL A 31 0.76 -6.53 -6.47
N LEU A 32 -0.41 -6.06 -6.01
CA LEU A 32 -1.65 -6.05 -6.77
C LEU A 32 -2.12 -4.60 -6.96
N PHE A 33 -2.80 -4.36 -8.07
CA PHE A 33 -3.30 -3.05 -8.47
C PHE A 33 -4.83 -3.12 -8.54
N GLU A 34 -5.53 -2.16 -7.94
CA GLU A 34 -7.00 -2.05 -7.99
C GLU A 34 -7.72 -3.39 -7.71
N GLN A 35 -7.32 -4.07 -6.62
CA GLN A 35 -7.87 -5.38 -6.25
C GLN A 35 -8.66 -5.29 -4.95
N ASP A 36 -9.85 -5.90 -4.94
CA ASP A 36 -10.70 -5.95 -3.76
C ASP A 36 -10.03 -6.75 -2.63
N TRP A 37 -10.02 -6.14 -1.43
CA TRP A 37 -9.77 -6.82 -0.18
C TRP A 37 -11.08 -7.00 0.58
N ILE A 38 -11.48 -8.26 0.73
CA ILE A 38 -12.67 -8.68 1.44
C ILE A 38 -12.30 -8.86 2.92
N ILE A 39 -12.72 -7.91 3.75
CA ILE A 39 -12.48 -7.94 5.20
C ILE A 39 -13.52 -8.84 5.87
N ASP A 40 -14.79 -8.67 5.50
CA ASP A 40 -15.93 -9.49 5.88
C ASP A 40 -17.08 -9.33 4.88
N GLU A 41 -18.22 -9.97 5.15
CA GLU A 41 -19.42 -9.97 4.28
C GLU A 41 -19.99 -8.57 3.98
N THR A 42 -19.69 -7.58 4.82
CA THR A 42 -20.20 -6.21 4.73
C THR A 42 -19.11 -5.17 4.46
N ASN A 43 -17.83 -5.54 4.61
CA ASN A 43 -16.69 -4.66 4.45
C ASN A 43 -15.78 -5.18 3.34
N VAL A 44 -15.90 -4.56 2.17
CA VAL A 44 -14.98 -4.74 1.04
C VAL A 44 -14.38 -3.38 0.72
N VAL A 45 -13.05 -3.36 0.57
CA VAL A 45 -12.30 -2.15 0.20
C VAL A 45 -11.56 -2.38 -1.09
N HIS A 46 -11.36 -1.30 -1.84
CA HIS A 46 -10.66 -1.29 -3.12
C HIS A 46 -9.47 -0.31 -3.01
N PRO A 47 -8.28 -0.78 -2.62
CA PRO A 47 -7.07 0.03 -2.58
C PRO A 47 -6.42 0.13 -3.97
N ASP A 48 -5.76 1.25 -4.25
CA ASP A 48 -5.10 1.47 -5.54
C ASP A 48 -3.92 0.51 -5.74
N ILE A 49 -3.08 0.35 -4.71
CA ILE A 49 -2.03 -0.66 -4.67
C ILE A 49 -2.05 -1.35 -3.31
N LEU A 50 -1.89 -2.67 -3.32
CA LEU A 50 -1.67 -3.44 -2.09
C LEU A 50 -0.55 -4.45 -2.27
N ILE A 51 0.12 -4.78 -1.17
CA ILE A 51 1.13 -5.84 -1.11
C ILE A 51 0.64 -6.89 -0.11
N THR A 52 0.32 -8.08 -0.61
CA THR A 52 -0.03 -9.23 0.22
C THR A 52 1.10 -10.25 0.22
N CYS A 53 1.43 -10.78 1.38
CA CYS A 53 2.39 -11.88 1.55
C CYS A 53 1.71 -13.20 1.94
N ASP A 54 0.40 -13.17 2.10
CA ASP A 54 -0.44 -14.33 2.37
C ASP A 54 -0.90 -14.98 1.07
N LYS A 55 -1.45 -16.20 1.19
CA LYS A 55 -2.07 -16.88 0.05
C LYS A 55 -3.32 -16.13 -0.39
N ILE A 56 -3.39 -15.84 -1.68
CA ILE A 56 -4.64 -15.46 -2.36
C ILE A 56 -5.49 -16.72 -2.46
N ASP A 57 -6.80 -16.59 -2.25
CA ASP A 57 -7.70 -17.74 -2.32
C ASP A 57 -7.86 -18.24 -3.78
N PRO A 58 -8.47 -19.42 -4.00
CA PRO A 58 -8.65 -19.97 -5.34
C PRO A 58 -9.51 -19.12 -6.28
N GLU A 59 -10.33 -18.21 -5.73
CA GLU A 59 -11.21 -17.31 -6.48
C GLU A 59 -10.50 -15.98 -6.81
N GLY A 60 -9.28 -15.79 -6.30
CA GLY A 60 -8.47 -14.59 -6.50
C GLY A 60 -8.70 -13.53 -5.43
N HIS A 61 -9.48 -13.81 -4.38
CA HIS A 61 -9.77 -12.85 -3.34
C HIS A 61 -8.64 -12.74 -2.32
N ILE A 62 -8.49 -11.51 -1.84
CA ILE A 62 -7.64 -11.17 -0.71
C ILE A 62 -8.54 -11.15 0.51
N THR A 63 -8.21 -11.95 1.52
CA THR A 63 -9.00 -12.08 2.77
C THR A 63 -8.16 -11.86 4.02
N LYS A 64 -6.84 -11.72 3.87
CA LYS A 64 -5.90 -11.38 4.94
C LYS A 64 -5.46 -9.92 4.84
N PRO A 65 -5.20 -9.25 5.96
CA PRO A 65 -4.66 -7.90 5.95
C PRO A 65 -3.41 -7.81 5.07
N PRO A 66 -3.38 -6.91 4.07
CA PRO A 66 -2.16 -6.64 3.33
C PRO A 66 -1.04 -6.17 4.26
N ALA A 67 0.21 -6.47 3.89
CA ALA A 67 1.37 -5.98 4.61
C ALA A 67 1.56 -4.47 4.39
N LEU A 68 1.21 -3.98 3.21
CA LEU A 68 1.30 -2.59 2.82
C LEU A 68 0.13 -2.21 1.89
N ILE A 69 -0.46 -1.04 2.11
CA ILE A 69 -1.44 -0.42 1.20
C ILE A 69 -0.94 0.95 0.77
N VAL A 70 -1.15 1.30 -0.50
CA VAL A 70 -0.99 2.65 -1.05
C VAL A 70 -2.34 3.15 -1.55
N GLU A 71 -2.70 4.37 -1.16
CA GLU A 71 -3.81 5.11 -1.73
C GLU A 71 -3.25 6.38 -2.38
N ILE A 72 -3.78 6.74 -3.54
CA ILE A 72 -3.33 7.84 -4.36
C ILE A 72 -4.49 8.85 -4.41
N PHE A 73 -4.27 10.05 -3.88
CA PHE A 73 -5.35 11.01 -3.76
C PHE A 73 -5.86 11.45 -5.14
N SER A 74 -7.16 11.32 -5.32
CA SER A 74 -7.91 12.11 -6.28
C SER A 74 -8.56 13.31 -5.57
N LYS A 75 -8.88 14.38 -6.32
CA LYS A 75 -9.65 15.53 -5.79
C LYS A 75 -10.98 15.13 -5.13
N SER A 76 -11.51 13.95 -5.46
CA SER A 76 -12.79 13.41 -4.98
C SER A 76 -12.67 12.47 -3.77
N THR A 77 -11.51 11.87 -3.49
CA THR A 77 -11.36 10.81 -2.46
C THR A 77 -10.64 11.26 -1.19
N GLN A 78 -9.96 12.41 -1.25
CA GLN A 78 -9.09 12.93 -0.18
C GLN A 78 -9.71 12.96 1.24
N LEU A 79 -11.01 13.23 1.35
CA LEU A 79 -11.73 13.24 2.64
C LEU A 79 -12.07 11.84 3.19
N LYS A 80 -12.37 10.88 2.30
CA LYS A 80 -12.70 9.50 2.68
C LYS A 80 -11.45 8.69 3.02
N ASP A 81 -10.39 8.86 2.23
CA ASP A 81 -9.14 8.11 2.40
C ASP A 81 -8.44 8.50 3.72
N ARG A 82 -8.36 9.82 4.00
CA ARG A 82 -7.69 10.34 5.20
C ARG A 82 -8.36 9.98 6.53
N ASN A 83 -9.66 9.65 6.53
CA ASN A 83 -10.39 9.43 7.79
C ASN A 83 -10.91 7.99 7.93
N THR A 84 -11.71 7.52 6.97
CA THR A 84 -12.40 6.22 7.10
C THR A 84 -11.45 5.06 6.81
N LYS A 85 -10.77 5.08 5.65
CA LYS A 85 -9.83 4.02 5.28
C LYS A 85 -8.63 3.97 6.22
N PHE A 86 -8.06 5.12 6.59
CA PHE A 86 -7.00 5.19 7.61
C PHE A 86 -7.39 4.45 8.90
N SER A 87 -8.54 4.77 9.48
CA SER A 87 -9.01 4.15 10.73
C SER A 87 -9.32 2.66 10.55
N LEU A 88 -9.89 2.28 9.41
CA LEU A 88 -10.20 0.89 9.09
C LEU A 88 -8.93 0.05 8.92
N TYR A 89 -7.95 0.53 8.16
CA TYR A 89 -6.68 -0.17 7.93
C TYR A 89 -5.87 -0.28 9.23
N GLU A 90 -5.90 0.76 10.09
CA GLU A 90 -5.32 0.71 11.43
C GLU A 90 -5.99 -0.38 12.28
N PHE A 91 -7.32 -0.41 12.29
CA PHE A 91 -8.11 -1.39 13.03
C PHE A 91 -7.84 -2.82 12.55
N CYS A 92 -7.81 -3.02 11.23
CA CYS A 92 -7.53 -4.31 10.57
C CYS A 92 -6.05 -4.71 10.58
N ARG A 93 -5.17 -3.91 11.19
CA ARG A 93 -3.75 -4.21 11.42
C ARG A 93 -2.88 -4.27 10.16
N VAL A 94 -3.21 -3.48 9.15
CA VAL A 94 -2.31 -3.28 7.99
C VAL A 94 -1.04 -2.59 8.49
N LYS A 95 0.13 -3.20 8.29
CA LYS A 95 1.37 -2.75 8.92
C LYS A 95 1.86 -1.41 8.39
N TYR A 96 1.77 -1.20 7.07
CA TYR A 96 2.19 0.03 6.41
C TYR A 96 1.07 0.63 5.59
N TYR A 97 0.83 1.92 5.75
CA TYR A 97 -0.15 2.66 4.98
C TYR A 97 0.48 3.90 4.36
N LEU A 98 0.41 4.02 3.05
CA LEU A 98 1.00 5.09 2.26
C LEU A 98 -0.11 5.89 1.58
N MET A 99 -0.02 7.21 1.64
CA MET A 99 -0.92 8.11 0.93
C MET A 99 -0.12 9.02 0.01
N ALA A 100 -0.27 8.86 -1.29
CA ALA A 100 0.43 9.63 -2.30
C ALA A 100 -0.45 10.77 -2.82
N ASP A 101 0.13 11.96 -2.99
CA ASP A 101 -0.53 13.12 -3.56
C ASP A 101 0.12 13.44 -4.93
N PRO A 102 -0.58 13.15 -6.05
CA PRO A 102 -0.03 13.38 -7.40
C PRO A 102 0.15 14.86 -7.75
N ASP A 103 -0.63 15.76 -7.14
CA ASP A 103 -0.55 17.19 -7.45
C ASP A 103 0.72 17.79 -6.82
N THR A 104 1.11 17.30 -5.63
CA THR A 104 2.28 17.78 -4.88
C THR A 104 3.53 16.89 -5.00
N HIS A 105 3.42 15.73 -5.66
CA HIS A 105 4.49 14.72 -5.74
C HIS A 105 5.03 14.35 -4.35
N SER A 106 4.13 14.23 -3.38
CA SER A 106 4.46 13.93 -2.00
C SER A 106 3.79 12.64 -1.53
N MET A 107 4.29 12.07 -0.44
CA MET A 107 3.70 10.88 0.14
C MET A 107 3.81 10.90 1.66
N GLU A 108 2.71 10.61 2.33
CA GLU A 108 2.66 10.37 3.76
C GLU A 108 2.81 8.87 4.00
N VAL A 109 3.71 8.46 4.89
CA VAL A 109 3.99 7.05 5.20
C VAL A 109 3.68 6.81 6.66
N TYR A 110 2.89 5.79 6.95
CA TYR A 110 2.51 5.38 8.29
C TYR A 110 2.93 3.94 8.56
N GLU A 111 3.51 3.72 9.74
CA GLU A 111 3.77 2.38 10.29
C GLU A 111 2.89 2.15 11.52
N LEU A 112 2.26 0.97 11.58
CA LEU A 112 1.48 0.56 12.72
C LEU A 112 2.41 0.16 13.87
N THR A 113 2.41 0.95 14.94
CA THR A 113 3.19 0.69 16.16
C THR A 113 2.27 0.79 17.37
N ASP A 114 2.28 -0.20 18.26
CA ASP A 114 1.42 -0.22 19.45
C ASP A 114 -0.08 -0.03 19.13
N ASN A 115 -0.54 -0.63 18.03
CA ASN A 115 -1.92 -0.53 17.51
C ASN A 115 -2.33 0.88 17.05
N LYS A 116 -1.36 1.76 16.78
CA LYS A 116 -1.59 3.10 16.25
C LYS A 116 -0.65 3.43 15.11
N TYR A 117 -1.18 4.06 14.07
CA TYR A 117 -0.34 4.56 13.01
C TYR A 117 0.50 5.72 13.49
N LYS A 118 1.81 5.61 13.24
CA LYS A 118 2.80 6.67 13.46
C LYS A 118 3.39 7.02 12.10
N GLN A 119 3.41 8.32 11.80
CA GLN A 119 4.03 8.79 10.57
C GLN A 119 5.54 8.57 10.63
N ILE A 120 6.10 8.04 9.55
CA ILE A 120 7.53 7.83 9.34
C ILE A 120 7.96 8.55 8.06
N PHE A 121 9.27 8.77 7.89
CA PHE A 121 9.82 9.55 6.79
C PHE A 121 10.84 8.73 5.98
N THR A 122 10.90 9.01 4.68
CA THR A 122 11.79 8.33 3.73
C THR A 122 13.22 8.89 3.76
N PRO A 123 14.25 8.11 3.39
CA PRO A 123 14.18 6.71 2.97
C PRO A 123 13.86 5.77 4.13
N PHE A 124 13.17 4.68 3.84
CA PHE A 124 12.75 3.72 4.86
C PHE A 124 12.85 2.28 4.32
N ARG A 125 12.97 1.31 5.23
CA ARG A 125 12.96 -0.11 4.90
C ARG A 125 11.69 -0.75 5.45
N PHE A 126 10.78 -1.15 4.57
CA PHE A 126 9.58 -1.88 4.97
C PHE A 126 9.94 -3.32 5.33
N SER A 127 9.46 -3.80 6.48
CA SER A 127 9.49 -5.21 6.84
C SER A 127 8.11 -5.80 6.57
N LEU A 128 7.89 -6.30 5.35
CA LEU A 128 6.61 -6.86 4.93
C LEU A 128 6.29 -8.18 5.64
N THR A 129 7.34 -8.97 5.92
CA THR A 129 7.30 -10.13 6.84
C THR A 129 8.59 -10.14 7.67
N GLU A 130 8.79 -11.16 8.50
CA GLU A 130 10.06 -11.37 9.23
C GLU A 130 11.25 -11.59 8.28
N THR A 131 11.01 -12.18 7.11
CA THR A 131 12.05 -12.52 6.12
C THR A 131 12.07 -11.57 4.93
N CYS A 132 10.96 -10.88 4.65
CA CYS A 132 10.84 -9.98 3.51
C CYS A 132 11.00 -8.53 3.93
N GLN A 133 12.09 -7.92 3.47
CA GLN A 133 12.35 -6.49 3.63
C GLN A 133 12.58 -5.86 2.27
N ILE A 134 12.03 -4.65 2.07
CA ILE A 134 12.23 -3.87 0.85
C ILE A 134 12.62 -2.44 1.22
N ASP A 135 13.59 -1.90 0.49
CA ASP A 135 13.97 -0.48 0.61
C ASP A 135 12.98 0.38 -0.16
N PHE A 136 12.69 1.57 0.37
CA PHE A 136 11.80 2.53 -0.23
C PHE A 136 12.38 3.94 -0.20
N ASP A 137 12.47 4.55 -1.38
CA ASP A 137 12.84 5.94 -1.61
C ASP A 137 11.83 6.58 -2.57
N LEU A 138 11.09 7.57 -2.06
CA LEU A 138 10.08 8.30 -2.83
C LEU A 138 10.65 8.94 -4.10
N LYS A 139 11.87 9.48 -4.05
CA LYS A 139 12.51 10.13 -5.21
C LYS A 139 12.85 9.13 -6.31
N ALA A 140 13.11 7.88 -5.93
CA ALA A 140 13.34 6.80 -6.89
C ALA A 140 12.03 6.21 -7.42
N ALA A 141 10.95 6.34 -6.65
CA ALA A 141 9.64 5.75 -6.96
C ALA A 141 8.75 6.63 -7.84
N ILE A 142 8.98 7.94 -7.90
CA ILE A 142 8.25 8.90 -8.72
C ILE A 142 9.28 9.67 -9.55
N GLN A 143 9.44 9.32 -10.83
CA GLN A 143 10.41 9.94 -11.76
C GLN A 143 9.72 10.73 -12.85
#